data_AF-A0A955ZP91-F1
#
_entry.id   AF-A0A955ZP91-F1
#
_cell.length_a   1.000
_cell.length_b   1.000
_cell.length_c   1.000
_cell.angle_alpha   90.00
_cell.angle_beta   90.00
_cell.angle_gamma   90.00
#
_symmetry.space_group_name_H-M   'P 1'
#
loop_
_entity.id
_entity.type
_entity.pdbx_description
1 polymer ?
#
loop_
_entity_poly.entity_id
_entity_poly.type
_entity_poly.pdbx_seq_one_letter_code
_entity_poly.pdbx_strand_id
1 'polypeptide(L)'
;MRWTIPGAAFLAFVGCGGAETAQPETPTSDGQSLVQAVSLMCRADTLSGAAAEEDPLDRSAKRDQWLSDNVKNPDAIYFRTIARTRAPKEHAALLREQAAELGVRLCPEADRIENDEL
;
A
#
# COMPACT_ATOMS: atom_id res chain seq x y z
N MET A 1 -7.68 -43.98 -36.03
CA MET A 1 -6.65 -43.42 -36.91
C MET A 1 -5.47 -42.97 -36.06
N ARG A 2 -4.37 -43.73 -36.10
CA ARG A 2 -3.06 -43.40 -35.50
C ARG A 2 -2.28 -42.63 -36.56
N TRP A 3 -1.79 -41.44 -36.24
CA TRP A 3 -0.73 -40.78 -36.99
C TRP A 3 0.46 -40.57 -36.06
N THR A 4 1.48 -41.37 -36.30
CA THR A 4 2.84 -41.29 -35.75
C THR A 4 3.64 -40.32 -36.61
N ILE A 5 4.29 -39.32 -36.02
CA ILE A 5 5.36 -38.55 -36.67
C ILE A 5 6.68 -38.93 -35.99
N PRO A 6 7.64 -39.50 -36.74
CA PRO A 6 8.93 -39.92 -36.22
C PRO A 6 9.92 -38.74 -36.16
N GLY A 7 10.78 -38.77 -35.14
CA GLY A 7 12.22 -38.64 -35.33
C GLY A 7 12.84 -37.28 -35.68
N ALA A 8 13.41 -36.68 -34.63
CA ALA A 8 14.77 -36.11 -34.59
C ALA A 8 15.11 -34.85 -35.41
N ALA A 9 15.43 -33.77 -34.70
CA ALA A 9 16.70 -33.06 -34.88
C ALA A 9 17.01 -32.21 -33.63
N PHE A 10 18.06 -32.63 -32.92
CA PHE A 10 18.80 -31.83 -31.95
C PHE A 10 19.33 -30.56 -32.64
N LEU A 11 18.99 -29.38 -32.13
CA LEU A 11 19.82 -28.18 -32.31
C LEU A 11 20.04 -27.55 -30.94
N ALA A 12 21.31 -27.52 -30.57
CA ALA A 12 21.84 -26.99 -29.33
C ALA A 12 21.87 -25.46 -29.33
N PHE A 13 21.65 -24.90 -28.15
CA PHE A 13 22.26 -23.69 -27.60
C PHE A 13 22.36 -22.44 -28.49
N VAL A 14 21.42 -21.53 -28.29
CA VAL A 14 21.76 -20.11 -28.11
C VAL A 14 21.17 -19.70 -26.77
N GLY A 15 22.05 -19.43 -25.81
CA GLY A 15 21.68 -19.04 -24.47
C GLY A 15 20.84 -17.76 -24.50
N CYS A 16 19.60 -17.84 -24.02
CA CYS A 16 18.97 -16.69 -23.40
C CYS A 16 19.72 -16.46 -22.10
N GLY A 17 20.63 -15.49 -22.13
CA GLY A 17 21.23 -14.93 -20.93
C GLY A 17 20.13 -14.62 -19.92
N GLY A 18 20.34 -15.08 -18.69
CA GLY A 18 19.60 -14.59 -17.55
C GLY A 18 19.81 -13.08 -17.48
N ALA A 19 18.87 -12.33 -18.03
CA ALA A 19 18.55 -11.04 -17.46
C ALA A 19 17.91 -11.36 -16.11
N GLU A 20 18.76 -11.52 -15.09
CA GLU A 20 18.35 -11.21 -13.74
C GLU A 20 17.79 -9.80 -13.82
N THR A 21 16.46 -9.71 -13.85
CA THR A 21 15.77 -8.46 -13.70
C THR A 21 16.29 -7.91 -12.39
N ALA A 22 17.19 -6.94 -12.45
CA ALA A 22 17.55 -6.12 -11.32
C ALA A 22 16.21 -5.70 -10.72
N GLN A 23 15.85 -6.32 -9.59
CA GLN A 23 14.70 -5.88 -8.83
C GLN A 23 14.96 -4.39 -8.61
N PRO A 24 14.03 -3.51 -9.00
CA PRO A 24 14.15 -2.10 -8.66
C PRO A 24 14.46 -2.07 -7.17
N GLU A 25 15.59 -1.49 -6.79
CA GLU A 25 15.95 -1.39 -5.38
C GLU A 25 14.85 -0.58 -4.73
N THR A 26 13.92 -1.27 -4.06
CA THR A 26 12.87 -0.63 -3.29
C THR A 26 13.62 0.25 -2.32
N PRO A 27 13.32 1.56 -2.26
CA PRO A 27 13.94 2.45 -1.28
C PRO A 27 13.89 1.73 0.05
N THR A 28 15.06 1.53 0.66
CA THR A 28 15.13 0.81 1.92
C THR A 28 14.30 1.64 2.88
N SER A 29 13.07 1.18 3.18
CA SER A 29 12.34 1.70 4.32
C SER A 29 13.28 1.57 5.51
N ASP A 30 13.16 2.42 6.52
CA ASP A 30 13.97 2.35 7.75
C ASP A 30 13.68 1.05 8.56
N GLY A 31 13.64 -0.13 7.91
CA GLY A 31 13.14 -1.39 8.41
C GLY A 31 11.62 -1.51 8.47
N GLN A 32 10.85 -0.46 8.13
CA GLN A 32 9.40 -0.47 8.31
C GLN A 32 8.72 -1.41 7.31
N SER A 33 8.04 -2.44 7.83
CA SER A 33 7.22 -3.35 7.01
C SER A 33 5.93 -2.68 6.55
N LEU A 34 5.37 -3.16 5.44
CA LEU A 34 4.10 -2.63 4.91
C LEU A 34 2.95 -2.80 5.91
N VAL A 35 2.85 -3.95 6.59
CA VAL A 35 1.86 -4.19 7.65
C VAL A 35 1.99 -3.16 8.77
N GLN A 36 3.21 -2.86 9.21
CA GLN A 36 3.45 -1.86 10.25
C GLN A 36 3.02 -0.47 9.79
N ALA A 37 3.39 -0.08 8.56
CA ALA A 37 3.02 1.20 7.98
C ALA A 37 1.50 1.39 7.87
N VAL A 38 0.78 0.40 7.32
CA VAL A 38 -0.68 0.45 7.22
C VAL A 38 -1.35 0.42 8.60
N SER A 39 -0.77 -0.29 9.56
CA SER A 39 -1.24 -0.26 10.95
C SER A 39 -1.08 1.12 11.61
N LEU A 40 -0.08 1.91 11.20
CA LEU A 40 0.07 3.30 11.65
C LEU A 40 -0.97 4.19 10.96
N MET A 41 -1.17 4.00 9.64
CA MET A 41 -2.21 4.72 8.89
C MET A 41 -3.59 4.53 9.51
N CYS A 42 -3.96 3.31 9.84
CA CYS A 42 -5.26 2.99 10.44
C CYS A 42 -5.49 3.60 11.84
N ARG A 43 -4.45 4.11 12.50
CA ARG A 43 -4.50 4.68 13.86
C ARG A 43 -3.97 6.12 13.91
N ALA A 44 -3.84 6.76 12.75
CA ALA A 44 -3.11 8.02 12.60
C ALA A 44 -3.67 9.13 13.49
N ASP A 45 -4.99 9.34 13.49
CA ASP A 45 -5.60 10.35 14.36
C ASP A 45 -5.37 10.06 15.85
N THR A 46 -5.54 8.80 16.28
CA THR A 46 -5.33 8.41 17.67
C THR A 46 -3.89 8.65 18.12
N LEU A 47 -2.93 8.36 17.23
CA LEU A 47 -1.50 8.48 17.54
C LEU A 47 -0.97 9.92 17.38
N SER A 48 -1.59 10.72 16.53
CA SER A 48 -1.28 12.14 16.35
C SER A 48 -1.97 13.04 17.39
N GLY A 49 -2.93 12.50 18.16
CA GLY A 49 -3.74 13.27 19.08
C GLY A 49 -4.75 14.19 18.37
N ALA A 50 -5.06 13.90 17.10
CA ALA A 50 -6.06 14.62 16.33
C ALA A 50 -7.46 14.22 16.84
N ALA A 51 -7.98 15.00 17.79
CA ALA A 51 -9.25 14.71 18.45
C ALA A 51 -10.44 14.94 17.50
N ALA A 52 -11.53 14.20 17.71
CA ALA A 52 -12.70 14.26 16.84
C ALA A 52 -13.40 15.63 16.89
N GLU A 53 -13.27 16.32 18.02
CA GLU A 53 -13.85 17.63 18.33
C GLU A 53 -13.04 18.82 17.76
N GLU A 54 -11.87 18.56 17.17
CA GLU A 54 -11.06 19.59 16.50
C GLU A 54 -11.68 20.03 15.17
N ASP A 55 -11.30 21.22 14.72
CA ASP A 55 -11.63 21.69 13.37
C ASP A 55 -11.14 20.66 12.33
N PRO A 56 -11.96 20.30 11.32
CA PRO A 56 -11.60 19.27 10.34
C PRO A 56 -10.28 19.54 9.60
N LEU A 57 -9.95 20.82 9.34
CA LEU A 57 -8.71 21.18 8.66
C LEU A 57 -7.50 21.00 9.56
N ASP A 58 -7.60 21.43 10.83
CA ASP A 58 -6.54 21.25 11.82
C ASP A 58 -6.29 19.77 12.10
N ARG A 59 -7.36 18.99 12.23
CA ARG A 59 -7.31 17.53 12.42
C ARG A 59 -6.59 16.86 11.25
N SER A 60 -6.98 17.22 10.03
CA SER A 60 -6.36 16.70 8.80
C SER A 60 -4.87 17.06 8.70
N ALA A 61 -4.50 18.30 9.03
CA ALA A 61 -3.12 18.76 9.01
C ALA A 61 -2.24 18.00 10.03
N LYS A 62 -2.72 17.80 11.26
CA LYS A 62 -2.01 17.01 12.29
C LYS A 62 -1.82 15.56 11.87
N ARG A 63 -2.87 14.92 11.36
CA ARG A 63 -2.82 13.56 10.82
C ARG A 63 -1.79 13.45 9.71
N ASP A 64 -1.82 14.37 8.75
CA ASP A 64 -0.92 14.35 7.59
C ASP A 64 0.54 14.58 7.99
N GLN A 65 0.80 15.50 8.93
CA GLN A 65 2.13 15.73 9.47
C GLN A 65 2.65 14.48 10.18
N TRP A 66 1.85 13.91 11.08
CA TRP A 66 2.24 12.72 11.83
C TRP A 66 2.50 11.52 10.90
N LEU A 67 1.66 11.33 9.88
CA LEU A 67 1.87 10.27 8.87
C LEU A 67 3.15 10.47 8.09
N SER A 68 3.46 11.70 7.67
CA SER A 68 4.73 12.03 7.01
C SER A 68 5.94 11.68 7.89
N ASP A 69 5.82 11.92 9.20
CA ASP A 69 6.88 11.70 10.15
C ASP A 69 7.06 10.22 10.53
N ASN A 70 6.02 9.39 10.45
CA ASN A 70 6.02 8.02 10.98
C ASN A 70 5.84 6.91 9.93
N VAL A 71 5.28 7.21 8.76
CA VAL A 71 5.16 6.26 7.65
C VAL A 71 6.34 6.44 6.70
N LYS A 72 7.26 5.48 6.74
CA LYS A 72 8.52 5.47 5.99
C LYS A 72 8.58 4.36 4.93
N ASN A 73 7.65 3.41 4.97
CA ASN A 73 7.57 2.37 3.95
C ASN A 73 7.13 2.99 2.60
N PRO A 74 7.91 2.81 1.51
CA PRO A 74 7.65 3.45 0.23
C PRO A 74 6.33 2.99 -0.40
N ASP A 75 5.97 1.72 -0.25
CA ASP A 75 4.71 1.18 -0.79
C ASP A 75 3.50 1.79 -0.06
N ALA A 76 3.59 1.97 1.26
CA ALA A 76 2.55 2.64 2.03
C ALA A 76 2.45 4.14 1.69
N ILE A 77 3.57 4.82 1.45
CA ILE A 77 3.61 6.23 1.01
C ILE A 77 2.96 6.35 -0.38
N TYR A 78 3.32 5.46 -1.30
CA TYR A 78 2.73 5.41 -2.64
C TYR A 78 1.21 5.17 -2.56
N PHE A 79 0.79 4.13 -1.82
CA PHE A 79 -0.60 3.83 -1.57
C PHE A 79 -1.36 5.05 -1.02
N ARG A 80 -0.84 5.69 0.04
CA ARG A 80 -1.45 6.89 0.63
C ARG A 80 -1.59 8.02 -0.38
N THR A 81 -0.58 8.21 -1.23
CA THR A 81 -0.59 9.26 -2.26
C THR A 81 -1.69 9.02 -3.27
N ILE A 82 -1.86 7.77 -3.74
CA ILE A 82 -2.94 7.42 -4.67
C ILE A 82 -4.30 7.51 -3.99
N ALA A 83 -4.45 6.98 -2.76
CA ALA A 83 -5.71 6.94 -2.06
C ALA A 83 -6.27 8.35 -1.73
N ARG A 84 -5.40 9.32 -1.39
CA ARG A 84 -5.78 10.72 -1.13
C ARG A 84 -6.36 11.45 -2.34
N THR A 85 -6.13 10.96 -3.57
CA THR A 85 -6.70 11.56 -4.79
C THR A 85 -8.12 11.09 -5.07
N ARG A 86 -8.63 10.12 -4.30
CA ARG A 86 -9.96 9.53 -4.45
C ARG A 86 -10.99 10.29 -3.62
N ALA A 87 -12.27 10.08 -3.94
CA ALA A 87 -13.35 10.56 -3.09
C ALA A 87 -13.24 9.94 -1.68
N PRO A 88 -13.71 10.62 -0.60
CA PRO A 88 -13.56 10.13 0.76
C PRO A 88 -14.03 8.68 0.96
N LYS A 89 -15.19 8.34 0.41
CA LYS A 89 -15.73 6.97 0.45
C LYS A 89 -14.83 5.93 -0.23
N GLU A 90 -14.26 6.28 -1.40
CA GLU A 90 -13.32 5.40 -2.12
C GLU A 90 -12.00 5.27 -1.38
N HIS A 91 -11.48 6.36 -0.82
CA HIS A 91 -10.27 6.35 0.02
C HIS A 91 -10.47 5.43 1.23
N ALA A 92 -11.59 5.58 1.95
CA ALA A 92 -11.95 4.72 3.07
C ALA A 92 -12.03 3.24 2.65
N ALA A 93 -12.67 2.94 1.51
CA ALA A 93 -12.76 1.58 0.99
C ALA A 93 -11.38 0.98 0.67
N LEU A 94 -10.52 1.70 -0.05
CA LEU A 94 -9.16 1.28 -0.37
C LEU A 94 -8.33 1.04 0.89
N LEU A 95 -8.46 1.90 1.90
CA LEU A 95 -7.74 1.75 3.16
C LEU A 95 -8.20 0.50 3.93
N ARG A 96 -9.50 0.19 3.93
CA ARG A 96 -10.03 -1.05 4.54
C ARG A 96 -9.55 -2.29 3.79
N GLU A 97 -9.59 -2.26 2.45
CA GLU A 97 -9.13 -3.36 1.61
C GLU A 97 -7.64 -3.66 1.86
N GLN A 98 -6.79 -2.64 1.79
CA GLN A 98 -5.36 -2.77 2.06
C GLN A 98 -5.09 -3.27 3.48
N ALA A 99 -5.83 -2.78 4.48
CA ALA A 99 -5.73 -3.25 5.86
C ALA A 99 -6.13 -4.74 5.97
N ALA A 100 -7.21 -5.15 5.33
CA ALA A 100 -7.70 -6.52 5.35
C ALA A 100 -6.73 -7.51 4.67
N GLU A 101 -6.18 -7.15 3.51
CA GLU A 101 -5.17 -7.95 2.80
C GLU A 101 -3.92 -8.21 3.66
N LEU A 102 -3.56 -7.22 4.47
CA LEU A 102 -2.40 -7.27 5.37
C LEU A 102 -2.72 -7.86 6.75
N GLY A 103 -3.96 -8.31 6.99
CA GLY A 103 -4.39 -8.88 8.27
C GLY A 103 -4.58 -7.87 9.40
N VAL A 104 -4.65 -6.56 9.09
CA VAL A 104 -4.94 -5.49 10.04
C VAL A 104 -6.45 -5.48 10.29
N ARG A 105 -6.87 -6.04 11.43
CA ARG A 105 -8.29 -6.31 11.74
C ARG A 105 -9.19 -5.08 11.88
N LEU A 106 -8.64 -3.92 12.24
CA LEU A 106 -9.42 -2.72 12.52
C LEU A 106 -8.73 -1.50 11.90
N CYS A 107 -9.52 -0.70 11.18
CA CYS A 107 -9.06 0.56 10.61
C CYS A 107 -10.03 1.72 10.92
N PRO A 108 -10.05 2.22 12.18
CA PRO A 108 -10.91 3.33 12.58
C PRO A 108 -10.74 4.58 11.71
N GLU A 109 -9.55 4.78 11.17
CA GLU A 109 -9.25 5.85 10.23
C GLU A 109 -10.15 5.83 9.00
N ALA A 110 -10.40 4.66 8.42
CA ALA A 110 -11.25 4.54 7.25
C ALA A 110 -12.70 4.94 7.56
N ASP A 111 -13.20 4.60 8.75
CA ASP A 111 -14.53 4.98 9.19
C ASP A 111 -14.65 6.50 9.34
N ARG A 112 -13.60 7.19 9.78
CA ARG A 112 -13.59 8.66 9.89
C ARG A 112 -13.53 9.32 8.52
N ILE A 113 -12.65 8.85 7.64
CA ILE A 113 -12.53 9.37 6.27
C ILE A 113 -13.89 9.30 5.55
N GLU A 114 -14.64 8.21 5.72
CA GLU A 114 -15.97 8.07 5.12
C GLU A 114 -16.99 9.06 5.69
N ASN A 115 -16.86 9.46 6.95
CA ASN A 115 -17.77 10.40 7.62
C ASN A 115 -17.37 11.88 7.47
N ASP A 116 -16.15 12.16 7.00
CA ASP A 116 -15.62 13.51 6.76
C ASP A 116 -16.08 14.11 5.41
N GLU A 117 -17.30 13.80 4.96
CA GLU A 117 -17.93 14.45 3.80
C GLU A 117 -18.17 15.94 4.11
N LEU A 118 -17.17 16.78 3.80
CA LEU A 118 -17.31 18.24 3.69
C LEU A 118 -18.02 18.62 2.39
#